data_AF-A0A969AHI2-F1
#
_entry.id   AF-A0A969AHI2-F1
#
_cell.length_a   1.000
_cell.length_b   1.000
_cell.length_c   1.000
_cell.angle_alpha   90.00
_cell.angle_beta   90.00
_cell.angle_gamma   90.00
#
_symmetry.space_group_name_H-M   'P 1'
#
loop_
_entity.id
_entity.type
_entity.pdbx_description
1 polymer ?
#
loop_
_entity_poly.entity_id
_entity_poly.type
_entity_poly.pdbx_seq_one_letter_code
_entity_poly.pdbx_strand_id
1 'polypeptide(L)'
;MNLQEIQFQIYQLKQKMALTLDNPKSVKLQIKNINLIQKQLRAIKKEVNLAVKEINQQATQTTPDSIVSVGLDLFGKRKWAGQMRQSMRRAIQSEKIQARQPYMDIKDCIDHVLLYGDKLKLKAEQYLAE
;
A
#
# COMPACT_ATOMS: atom_id res chain seq x y z
N MET A 1 -3.81 -6.36 -10.68
CA MET A 1 -2.76 -5.32 -10.56
C MET A 1 -1.41 -6.02 -10.40
N ASN A 2 -0.45 -5.81 -11.30
CA ASN A 2 0.84 -6.50 -11.24
C ASN A 2 1.80 -5.76 -10.29
N LEU A 3 2.18 -6.42 -9.19
CA LEU A 3 3.05 -5.83 -8.16
C LEU A 3 4.45 -5.51 -8.69
N GLN A 4 4.98 -6.33 -9.60
CA GLN A 4 6.32 -6.13 -10.17
C GLN A 4 6.36 -4.90 -11.08
N GLU A 5 5.31 -4.68 -11.88
CA GLU A 5 5.18 -3.49 -12.70
C GLU A 5 5.11 -2.23 -11.85
N ILE A 6 4.38 -2.25 -10.73
CA ILE A 6 4.31 -1.11 -9.81
C ILE A 6 5.67 -0.83 -9.18
N GLN A 7 6.37 -1.86 -8.71
CA GLN A 7 7.71 -1.70 -8.14
C GLN A 7 8.68 -1.09 -9.17
N PHE A 8 8.62 -1.57 -10.42
CA PHE A 8 9.41 -1.02 -11.50
C PHE A 8 9.04 0.44 -11.80
N GLN A 9 7.75 0.79 -11.84
CA GLN A 9 7.30 2.17 -12.04
C GLN A 9 7.79 3.09 -10.92
N ILE A 10 7.67 2.68 -9.65
CA ILE A 10 8.17 3.45 -8.50
C ILE A 10 9.68 3.67 -8.62
N TYR A 11 10.42 2.63 -9.01
CA TYR A 11 11.86 2.71 -9.25
C TYR A 11 12.19 3.74 -10.35
N GLN A 12 11.51 3.67 -11.49
CA GLN A 12 11.69 4.63 -12.60
C GLN A 12 11.39 6.08 -12.16
N LEU A 13 10.32 6.28 -11.41
CA LEU A 13 9.95 7.60 -10.86
C LEU A 13 11.01 8.12 -9.89
N LYS A 14 11.56 7.26 -9.02
CA LYS A 14 12.66 7.61 -8.12
C LYS A 14 13.91 8.05 -8.89
N GLN A 15 14.29 7.34 -9.95
CA GLN A 15 15.47 7.68 -10.75
C GLN A 15 15.32 9.03 -11.47
N LYS A 16 14.10 9.39 -11.88
CA LYS A 16 13.79 10.71 -12.46
C LYS A 16 13.78 11.84 -11.43
N MET A 17 13.78 11.51 -10.14
CA MET A 17 13.78 12.46 -9.04
C MET A 17 15.23 12.85 -8.68
N ALA A 18 15.83 13.67 -9.53
CA ALA A 18 17.18 14.21 -9.34
C ALA A 18 17.13 15.71 -9.03
N LEU A 19 18.13 16.17 -8.26
CA LEU A 19 18.36 17.59 -7.97
C LEU A 19 19.82 17.95 -8.25
N THR A 20 20.03 18.95 -9.10
CA THR A 20 21.32 19.61 -9.33
C THR A 20 21.19 21.09 -9.00
N LEU A 21 22.10 21.60 -8.16
CA LEU A 21 22.14 22.99 -7.73
C LEU A 21 23.02 23.81 -8.68
N ASP A 22 22.50 24.10 -9.86
CA ASP A 22 23.22 24.75 -10.95
C ASP A 22 22.82 26.23 -11.09
N ASN A 23 21.58 26.51 -11.49
CA ASN A 23 21.07 27.86 -11.67
C ASN A 23 19.64 27.96 -11.13
N PRO A 24 19.22 29.13 -10.60
CA PRO A 24 17.92 29.28 -9.95
C PRO A 24 16.72 28.90 -10.84
N LYS A 25 16.80 29.12 -12.15
CA LYS A 25 15.71 28.78 -13.09
C LYS A 25 15.58 27.26 -13.26
N SER A 26 16.70 26.57 -13.45
CA SER A 26 16.80 25.11 -13.55
C SER A 26 16.33 24.44 -12.27
N VAL A 27 16.79 24.90 -11.10
CA VAL A 27 16.36 24.39 -9.80
C VAL A 27 14.84 24.52 -9.63
N LYS A 28 14.24 25.65 -10.00
CA LYS A 28 12.77 25.83 -9.98
C LYS A 28 12.04 24.85 -10.91
N LEU A 29 12.60 24.53 -12.08
CA LEU A 29 12.03 23.51 -12.98
C LEU A 29 12.14 22.11 -12.38
N GLN A 30 13.28 21.79 -11.76
CA GLN A 30 13.49 20.50 -11.09
C GLN A 30 12.52 20.32 -9.92
N ILE A 31 12.26 21.34 -9.11
CA ILE A 31 11.21 21.31 -8.07
C ILE A 31 9.83 20.99 -8.67
N LYS A 32 9.47 21.61 -9.81
CA LYS A 32 8.19 21.31 -10.49
C LYS A 32 8.13 19.85 -10.94
N ASN A 33 9.22 19.30 -11.47
CA ASN A 33 9.31 17.89 -11.85
C ASN A 33 9.19 16.96 -10.65
N ILE A 34 9.87 17.27 -9.53
CA ILE A 34 9.74 16.52 -8.28
C ILE A 34 8.28 16.53 -7.80
N ASN A 35 7.60 17.69 -7.82
CA ASN A 35 6.19 17.79 -7.47
C ASN A 35 5.28 16.94 -8.38
N LEU A 36 5.54 16.90 -9.69
CA LEU A 36 4.82 16.04 -10.63
C LEU A 36 4.99 14.56 -10.27
N ILE A 37 6.24 14.14 -10.04
CA ILE A 37 6.56 12.75 -9.65
C ILE A 37 5.87 12.39 -8.33
N GLN A 38 5.90 13.27 -7.33
CA GLN A 38 5.19 13.05 -6.07
C GLN A 38 3.67 12.90 -6.27
N LYS A 39 3.05 13.63 -7.20
CA LYS A 39 1.63 13.44 -7.55
C LYS A 39 1.38 12.07 -8.18
N GLN A 40 2.26 11.61 -9.07
CA GLN A 40 2.17 10.26 -9.67
C GLN A 40 2.31 9.16 -8.61
N LEU A 41 3.28 9.27 -7.72
CA LEU A 41 3.46 8.35 -6.60
C LEU A 41 2.23 8.29 -5.68
N ARG A 42 1.60 9.44 -5.39
CA ARG A 42 0.35 9.50 -4.62
C ARG A 42 -0.83 8.86 -5.36
N ALA A 43 -0.89 8.95 -6.69
CA ALA A 43 -1.90 8.25 -7.48
C ALA A 43 -1.73 6.73 -7.39
N ILE A 44 -0.51 6.23 -7.61
CA ILE A 44 -0.17 4.81 -7.43
C ILE A 44 -0.53 4.34 -6.01
N LYS A 45 -0.20 5.13 -4.98
CA LYS A 45 -0.57 4.80 -3.58
C LYS A 45 -2.09 4.68 -3.39
N LYS A 46 -2.90 5.49 -4.09
CA LYS A 46 -4.36 5.38 -4.05
C LYS A 46 -4.84 4.09 -4.70
N GLU A 47 -4.29 3.71 -5.84
CA GLU A 47 -4.61 2.43 -6.52
C GLU A 47 -4.26 1.23 -5.65
N VAL A 48 -3.06 1.23 -5.05
CA VAL A 48 -2.64 0.20 -4.08
C VAL A 48 -3.60 0.12 -2.89
N ASN A 49 -4.06 1.27 -2.37
CA ASN A 49 -5.05 1.30 -1.29
C ASN A 49 -6.41 0.73 -1.72
N LEU A 50 -6.82 0.91 -2.98
CA LEU A 50 -8.04 0.30 -3.50
C LEU A 50 -7.90 -1.22 -3.57
N ALA A 51 -6.78 -1.74 -4.09
CA ALA A 51 -6.52 -3.18 -4.10
C ALA A 51 -6.54 -3.80 -2.69
N VAL A 52 -5.96 -3.12 -1.69
CA VAL A 52 -6.04 -3.57 -0.29
C VAL A 52 -7.48 -3.58 0.23
N LYS A 53 -8.30 -2.59 -0.14
CA LYS A 53 -9.73 -2.56 0.23
C LYS A 53 -10.50 -3.72 -0.40
N GLU A 54 -10.23 -4.04 -1.65
CA GLU A 54 -10.84 -5.18 -2.36
C GLU A 54 -10.50 -6.51 -1.68
N ILE A 55 -9.24 -6.73 -1.32
CA ILE A 55 -8.79 -7.92 -0.56
C ILE A 55 -9.56 -8.03 0.76
N ASN A 56 -9.71 -6.92 1.49
CA ASN A 56 -10.45 -6.91 2.75
C ASN A 56 -11.95 -7.22 2.55
N GLN A 57 -12.55 -6.75 1.44
CA GLN A 57 -13.98 -6.96 1.12
C GLN A 57 -14.28 -8.39 0.66
N GLN A 58 -13.50 -8.95 -0.27
CA GLN A 58 -13.63 -10.35 -0.73
C GLN A 58 -13.50 -11.33 0.43
N ALA A 59 -12.58 -11.06 1.35
CA ALA A 59 -12.36 -11.88 2.53
C ALA A 59 -13.41 -11.68 3.65
N THR A 60 -14.37 -10.76 3.47
CA THR A 60 -15.56 -10.59 4.32
C THR A 60 -16.77 -11.33 3.74
N GLN A 61 -16.84 -11.48 2.41
CA GLN A 61 -17.89 -12.24 1.72
C GLN A 61 -17.68 -13.76 1.76
N THR A 62 -16.44 -14.22 1.95
CA THR A 62 -16.08 -15.65 2.00
C THR A 62 -16.23 -16.31 3.37
N THR A 63 -16.65 -15.58 4.41
CA THR A 63 -17.16 -16.19 5.65
C THR A 63 -18.62 -16.63 5.42
N PRO A 64 -18.90 -17.93 5.19
CA PRO A 64 -20.27 -18.41 5.04
C PRO A 64 -20.81 -18.59 6.45
N ASP A 65 -21.44 -17.55 6.98
CA ASP A 65 -22.10 -17.61 8.29
C ASP A 65 -23.37 -18.49 8.30
N SER A 66 -23.68 -19.24 7.23
CA SER A 66 -25.02 -19.83 7.09
C SER A 66 -25.16 -21.30 6.67
N ILE A 67 -24.14 -22.01 6.16
CA ILE A 67 -24.40 -23.35 5.56
C ILE A 67 -23.86 -24.53 6.38
N VAL A 68 -22.80 -24.36 7.17
CA VAL A 68 -22.21 -25.46 7.96
C VAL A 68 -22.78 -25.54 9.40
N SER A 69 -23.49 -24.51 9.87
CA SER A 69 -23.98 -24.45 11.26
C SER A 69 -25.24 -25.28 11.53
N VAL A 70 -26.04 -25.59 10.52
CA VAL A 70 -27.35 -26.24 10.75
C VAL A 70 -27.21 -27.70 11.19
N GLY A 71 -26.18 -28.43 10.74
CA GLY A 71 -25.97 -29.84 11.11
C GLY A 71 -25.27 -30.07 12.47
N LEU A 72 -24.54 -29.08 12.97
CA LEU A 72 -23.72 -29.21 14.19
C LEU A 72 -24.38 -28.62 15.45
N ASP A 73 -25.29 -27.66 15.31
CA ASP A 73 -26.03 -27.11 16.45
C ASP A 73 -27.08 -28.11 17.00
N LEU A 74 -27.47 -29.13 16.21
CA LEU A 74 -28.38 -30.20 16.64
C LEU A 74 -27.71 -31.27 17.52
N PHE A 75 -26.37 -31.38 17.52
CA PHE A 75 -25.63 -32.39 18.31
C PHE A 75 -24.67 -31.74 19.32
N GLY A 76 -25.20 -31.12 20.39
CA GLY A 76 -24.60 -31.00 21.74
C GLY A 76 -23.15 -30.49 21.95
N LYS A 77 -22.36 -30.23 20.91
CA LYS A 77 -20.90 -29.97 20.98
C LYS A 77 -20.60 -28.49 20.77
N ARG A 78 -21.33 -27.63 21.48
CA ARG A 78 -21.23 -26.16 21.44
C ARG A 78 -19.79 -25.65 21.69
N LYS A 79 -19.03 -26.32 22.56
CA LYS A 79 -17.61 -25.99 22.85
C LYS A 79 -16.67 -26.28 21.66
N TRP A 80 -16.88 -27.39 20.96
CA TRP A 80 -16.10 -27.74 19.75
C TRP A 80 -16.44 -26.84 18.58
N ALA A 81 -17.73 -26.51 18.40
CA ALA A 81 -18.16 -25.54 17.38
C ALA A 81 -17.52 -24.16 17.63
N GLY A 82 -17.42 -23.72 18.88
CA GLY A 82 -16.73 -22.47 19.24
C GLY A 82 -15.23 -22.49 18.95
N GLN A 83 -14.53 -23.57 19.31
CA GLN A 83 -13.09 -23.72 19.06
C GLN A 83 -12.78 -23.79 17.55
N MET A 84 -13.57 -24.54 16.77
CA MET A 84 -13.43 -24.60 15.31
C MET A 84 -13.72 -23.25 14.64
N ARG A 85 -14.75 -22.51 15.08
CA ARG A 85 -15.02 -21.15 14.58
C ARG A 85 -13.85 -20.20 14.89
N GLN A 86 -13.24 -20.31 16.06
CA GLN A 86 -12.11 -19.47 16.44
C GLN A 86 -10.84 -19.79 15.65
N SER A 87 -10.52 -21.08 15.44
CA SER A 87 -9.38 -21.48 14.60
C SER A 87 -9.58 -21.07 13.15
N MET A 88 -10.79 -21.22 12.62
CA MET A 88 -11.12 -20.80 11.25
C MET A 88 -11.03 -19.28 11.08
N ARG A 89 -11.52 -18.50 12.05
CA ARG A 89 -11.35 -17.03 12.05
C ARG A 89 -9.88 -16.62 12.06
N ARG A 90 -9.02 -17.28 12.84
CA ARG A 90 -7.58 -17.00 12.88
C ARG A 90 -6.89 -17.34 11.57
N ALA A 91 -7.19 -18.50 10.99
CA ALA A 91 -6.65 -18.91 9.69
C ALA A 91 -7.02 -17.91 8.58
N ILE A 92 -8.30 -17.52 8.52
CA ILE A 92 -8.80 -16.50 7.61
C ILE A 92 -8.10 -15.15 7.84
N GLN A 93 -7.88 -14.75 9.10
CA GLN A 93 -7.15 -13.52 9.42
C GLN A 93 -5.67 -13.56 9.03
N SER A 94 -4.98 -14.68 9.25
CA SER A 94 -3.58 -14.81 8.81
C SER A 94 -3.46 -14.77 7.30
N GLU A 95 -4.39 -15.40 6.58
CA GLU A 95 -4.46 -15.36 5.13
C GLU A 95 -4.71 -13.93 4.62
N LYS A 96 -5.60 -13.16 5.28
CA LYS A 96 -5.79 -11.72 5.01
C LYS A 96 -4.49 -10.92 5.16
N ILE A 97 -3.75 -11.17 6.23
CA ILE A 97 -2.49 -10.47 6.52
C ILE A 97 -1.44 -10.81 5.46
N GLN A 98 -1.34 -12.07 5.07
CA GLN A 98 -0.38 -12.50 4.03
C GLN A 98 -0.74 -11.92 2.66
N ALA A 99 -2.02 -11.94 2.27
CA ALA A 99 -2.47 -11.42 0.97
C ALA A 99 -2.25 -9.90 0.83
N ARG A 100 -2.41 -9.13 1.90
CA ARG A 100 -2.20 -7.67 1.87
C ARG A 100 -0.73 -7.26 2.02
N GLN A 101 0.14 -8.12 2.55
CA GLN A 101 1.51 -7.74 2.93
C GLN A 101 2.30 -7.13 1.76
N PRO A 102 2.31 -7.70 0.55
CA PRO A 102 3.05 -7.12 -0.57
C PRO A 102 2.61 -5.71 -0.95
N TYR A 103 1.33 -5.38 -0.75
CA TYR A 103 0.79 -4.04 -1.01
C TYR A 103 1.19 -3.03 0.08
N MET A 104 1.36 -3.50 1.32
CA MET A 104 1.88 -2.67 2.41
C MET A 104 3.35 -2.32 2.17
N ASP A 105 4.15 -3.29 1.74
CA ASP A 105 5.57 -3.06 1.41
C ASP A 105 5.72 -2.02 0.27
N ILE A 106 4.84 -2.07 -0.74
CA ILE A 106 4.78 -1.06 -1.81
C ILE A 106 4.42 0.32 -1.25
N LYS A 107 3.44 0.42 -0.35
CA LYS A 107 3.05 1.70 0.27
C LYS A 107 4.21 2.32 1.03
N ASP A 108 4.93 1.52 1.80
CA ASP A 108 6.09 1.96 2.57
C ASP A 108 7.21 2.43 1.64
N CYS A 109 7.46 1.70 0.54
CA CYS A 109 8.39 2.12 -0.50
C CYS A 109 8.01 3.49 -1.10
N ILE A 110 6.73 3.70 -1.44
CA ILE A 110 6.25 4.98 -1.94
C ILE A 110 6.49 6.09 -0.90
N ASP A 111 6.20 5.85 0.37
CA ASP A 111 6.38 6.84 1.44
C ASP A 111 7.85 7.24 1.62
N HIS A 112 8.77 6.28 1.52
CA HIS A 112 10.20 6.57 1.50
C HIS A 112 10.61 7.45 0.32
N VAL A 113 10.09 7.19 -0.88
CA VAL A 113 10.40 8.00 -2.07
C VAL A 113 9.78 9.40 -1.98
N LEU A 114 8.57 9.54 -1.45
CA LEU A 114 7.94 10.84 -1.21
C LEU A 114 8.78 11.69 -0.25
N LEU A 115 9.20 11.10 0.87
CA LEU A 115 10.04 11.76 1.87
C LEU A 115 11.41 12.16 1.31
N TYR A 116 12.00 11.33 0.45
CA TYR A 116 13.21 11.69 -0.29
C TYR A 116 12.98 12.92 -1.17
N GLY A 117 11.87 12.97 -1.92
CA GLY A 117 11.51 14.13 -2.73
C GLY A 117 11.30 15.41 -1.92
N ASP A 118 10.69 15.31 -0.74
CA ASP A 118 10.52 16.46 0.15
C ASP A 118 11.87 16.98 0.66
N LYS A 119 12.81 16.08 1.00
CA LYS A 119 14.18 16.47 1.35
C LYS A 119 14.90 17.20 0.21
N LEU A 120 14.73 16.77 -1.03
CA LEU A 120 15.30 17.46 -2.19
C LEU A 120 14.72 18.86 -2.35
N LYS A 121 13.39 19.00 -2.21
CA LYS A 121 12.74 20.30 -2.30
C LYS A 121 13.24 21.27 -1.22
N LEU A 122 13.41 20.80 0.01
CA LEU A 122 13.97 21.63 1.09
C LEU A 122 15.37 22.14 0.76
N LYS A 123 16.26 21.28 0.24
CA LYS A 123 17.59 21.71 -0.22
C LYS A 123 17.53 22.74 -1.35
N ALA A 124 16.61 22.52 -2.29
CA ALA A 124 16.41 23.43 -3.41
C ALA A 124 15.88 24.80 -2.97
N GLU A 125 14.96 24.82 -1.99
CA GLU A 125 14.43 26.05 -1.39
C GLU A 125 15.50 26.83 -0.63
N GLN A 126 16.37 26.14 0.12
CA GLN A 126 17.53 26.76 0.78
C GLN A 126 18.45 27.44 -0.23
N TYR A 127 18.83 26.74 -1.29
CA TYR A 127 19.67 27.29 -2.36
C TYR A 127 19.04 28.50 -3.07
N LEU A 128 17.72 28.55 -3.18
CA LEU A 128 17.01 29.65 -3.84
C LEU A 128 16.79 30.87 -2.93
N ALA A 129 16.99 30.71 -1.62
CA ALA A 129 16.86 31.76 -0.62
C ALA A 129 18.20 32.45 -0.29
N GLU A 130 19.32 31.79 -0.60
CA GLU A 130 20.67 32.38 -0.64
C GLU A 130 20.86 33.28 -1.87
#